data_AF-A0A5M3W9I2-F1
#
_entry.id   AF-A0A5M3W9I2-F1
#
_cell.length_a   1.000
_cell.length_b   1.000
_cell.length_c   1.000
_cell.angle_alpha   90.00
_cell.angle_beta   90.00
_cell.angle_gamma   90.00
#
_symmetry.space_group_name_H-M   'P 1'
#
loop_
_entity.id
_entity.type
_entity.pdbx_description
1 polymer ?
#
loop_
_entity_poly.entity_id
_entity_poly.type
_entity_poly.pdbx_seq_one_letter_code
_entity_poly.pdbx_strand_id
1 'polypeptide(L)'
;MIFECPRPPERRPSCDELAALVVRQMATIEAQRETIAQLEATVDLLSARVAEVERRQNRNSGNSSSPPSSDTFVRPDKKPPAKSGRKRGRQPGAPGNGLAMVEVPDEVEEYVPAACGGCGKQLSSTTRAARSATFPWSPLR
;
A
#
# COMPACT_ATOMS: atom_id res chain seq x y z
N MET A 1 23.12 1.28 -50.07
CA MET A 1 24.11 0.29 -49.61
C MET A 1 24.25 -0.73 -50.72
N ILE A 2 25.40 -0.78 -51.38
CA ILE A 2 25.68 -1.77 -52.42
C ILE A 2 26.14 -3.02 -51.69
N PHE A 3 25.40 -4.12 -51.80
CA PHE A 3 25.85 -5.42 -51.31
C PHE A 3 26.82 -5.98 -52.36
N GLU A 4 28.12 -5.88 -52.08
CA GLU A 4 29.13 -6.60 -52.85
C GLU A 4 28.79 -8.10 -52.81
N CYS A 5 28.51 -8.70 -53.97
CA CYS A 5 28.34 -10.13 -54.07
C CYS A 5 29.73 -10.78 -53.89
N PRO A 6 29.94 -11.65 -52.88
CA PRO A 6 31.25 -12.21 -52.61
C PRO A 6 31.74 -13.00 -53.83
N ARG A 7 32.97 -12.69 -54.25
CA ARG A 7 33.61 -13.34 -55.40
C ARG A 7 33.64 -14.86 -55.16
N PRO A 8 33.15 -15.69 -56.09
CA PRO A 8 33.09 -17.13 -55.89
C PRO A 8 34.51 -17.71 -55.74
N PRO A 9 34.69 -18.79 -54.95
CA PRO A 9 35.99 -19.40 -54.76
C PRO A 9 36.52 -19.96 -56.09
N GLU A 10 37.82 -19.78 -56.33
CA GLU A 10 38.50 -20.19 -57.57
C GLU A 10 38.53 -21.72 -57.74
N ARG A 11 38.37 -22.48 -56.65
CA ARG A 11 38.25 -23.95 -56.63
C ARG A 11 36.86 -24.35 -56.17
N ARG A 12 36.23 -25.27 -56.91
CA ARG A 12 35.00 -25.93 -56.46
C ARG A 12 35.31 -26.84 -55.28
N PRO A 13 34.61 -26.69 -54.15
CA PRO A 13 34.80 -27.59 -53.02
C PRO A 13 34.43 -29.02 -53.40
N SER A 14 35.12 -29.98 -52.80
CA SER A 14 34.79 -31.40 -52.98
C SER A 14 33.47 -31.75 -52.28
N CYS A 15 32.88 -32.90 -52.65
CA CYS A 15 31.66 -33.37 -52.00
C CYS A 15 31.86 -33.58 -50.49
N ASP A 16 33.04 -34.06 -50.08
CA ASP A 16 33.39 -34.26 -48.67
C ASP A 16 33.54 -32.93 -47.92
N GLU A 17 34.12 -31.90 -48.56
CA GLU A 17 34.24 -30.56 -47.99
C GLU A 17 32.85 -29.94 -47.73
N LEU A 18 31.91 -30.13 -48.67
CA LEU A 18 30.52 -29.69 -48.52
C LEU A 18 29.79 -30.47 -47.43
N ALA A 19 29.96 -31.79 -47.38
CA ALA A 19 29.35 -32.63 -46.34
C ALA A 19 29.83 -32.21 -44.94
N ALA A 20 31.13 -31.98 -44.76
CA ALA A 20 31.69 -31.50 -43.51
C ALA A 20 31.16 -30.11 -43.12
N LEU A 21 30.94 -29.22 -44.09
CA LEU A 21 30.34 -27.91 -43.84
C LEU A 21 28.88 -28.04 -43.39
N VAL A 22 28.08 -28.89 -44.03
CA VAL A 22 26.68 -29.12 -43.65
C VAL A 22 26.59 -29.67 -42.23
N VAL A 23 27.40 -30.66 -41.87
CA VAL A 23 27.43 -31.20 -40.50
C VAL A 23 27.76 -30.12 -39.46
N ARG A 24 28.76 -29.26 -39.74
CA ARG A 24 29.08 -28.14 -38.85
C ARG A 24 27.94 -27.13 -38.74
N GLN A 25 27.29 -26.81 -39.87
CA GLN A 25 26.15 -25.89 -39.87
C GLN A 25 24.96 -26.45 -39.10
N MET A 26 24.66 -27.75 -39.25
CA MET A 26 23.60 -28.42 -38.50
C MET A 26 23.84 -28.34 -36.99
N ALA A 27 25.07 -28.65 -36.55
CA ALA A 27 25.45 -28.53 -35.13
C ALA A 27 25.28 -27.10 -34.60
N THR A 28 25.67 -26.09 -35.40
CA THR A 28 25.47 -24.67 -35.03
C THR A 28 23.98 -24.31 -34.94
N ILE A 29 23.16 -24.78 -35.89
CA ILE A 29 21.71 -24.52 -35.90
C ILE A 29 21.05 -25.15 -34.67
N GLU A 30 21.43 -26.37 -34.30
CA GLU A 30 20.91 -27.05 -33.12
C GLU A 30 21.27 -26.28 -31.84
N ALA A 31 22.53 -25.91 -31.66
CA ALA A 31 22.98 -25.11 -30.52
C ALA A 31 22.27 -23.73 -30.44
N GLN A 32 22.04 -23.10 -31.60
CA GLN A 32 21.29 -21.85 -31.67
C GLN A 32 19.82 -22.04 -31.27
N ARG A 33 19.17 -23.11 -31.73
CA ARG A 33 17.79 -23.43 -31.35
C ARG A 33 17.63 -23.66 -29.86
N GLU A 34 18.57 -24.36 -29.23
CA GLU A 34 18.58 -24.55 -27.78
C GLU A 34 18.72 -23.22 -27.04
N THR A 35 19.65 -22.36 -27.49
CA THR A 35 19.85 -21.03 -26.90
C THR A 35 18.60 -20.17 -27.04
N ILE A 36 17.96 -20.16 -28.21
CA ILE A 36 16.72 -19.42 -28.45
C ILE A 36 15.61 -19.91 -27.52
N ALA A 37 15.41 -21.22 -27.39
CA ALA A 37 14.40 -21.77 -26.50
C ALA A 37 14.62 -21.36 -25.03
N GLN A 38 15.87 -21.34 -24.57
CA GLN A 38 16.21 -20.89 -23.21
C GLN A 38 15.92 -19.39 -23.01
N LEU A 39 16.24 -18.57 -24.02
CA LEU A 39 15.98 -17.14 -23.99
C LEU A 39 14.49 -16.84 -24.01
N GLU A 40 13.72 -17.51 -24.86
CA GLU A 40 12.26 -17.39 -24.94
C GLU A 40 11.61 -17.73 -23.59
N ALA A 41 11.99 -18.85 -22.97
CA ALA A 41 11.49 -19.22 -21.64
C ALA A 41 11.82 -18.17 -20.57
N THR A 42 13.02 -17.57 -20.64
CA THR A 42 13.43 -16.50 -19.72
C THR A 42 12.62 -15.23 -19.96
N VAL A 43 12.40 -14.86 -21.23
CA VAL A 43 11.59 -13.70 -21.62
C VAL A 43 10.15 -13.86 -21.15
N ASP A 44 9.56 -15.05 -21.30
CA ASP A 44 8.20 -15.33 -20.84
C ASP A 44 8.07 -15.18 -19.32
N LEU A 45 9.01 -15.77 -18.57
CA LEU A 45 9.05 -15.67 -17.11
C LEU A 45 9.20 -14.21 -16.65
N LEU A 46 10.11 -13.46 -17.27
CA LEU A 46 10.35 -12.06 -16.93
C LEU A 46 9.16 -11.19 -17.31
N SER A 47 8.56 -11.41 -18.49
CA SER A 47 7.36 -10.70 -18.95
C SER A 47 6.19 -10.91 -17.98
N ALA A 48 5.97 -12.15 -17.54
CA ALA A 48 4.95 -12.46 -16.55
C ALA A 48 5.20 -11.75 -15.21
N ARG A 49 6.45 -11.71 -14.76
CA ARG A 49 6.83 -11.02 -13.51
C ARG A 49 6.65 -9.51 -13.63
N VAL A 50 7.03 -8.93 -14.76
CA VAL A 50 6.83 -7.49 -15.04
C VAL A 50 5.34 -7.17 -15.01
N ALA A 51 4.51 -7.94 -15.72
CA ALA A 51 3.05 -7.75 -15.73
C ALA A 51 2.43 -7.81 -14.32
N GLU A 52 2.87 -8.74 -13.47
CA GLU A 52 2.40 -8.83 -12.09
C GLU A 52 2.84 -7.63 -11.23
N VAL A 53 4.09 -7.19 -11.38
CA VAL A 53 4.61 -6.01 -10.67
C VAL A 53 3.87 -4.75 -11.11
N GLU A 54 3.66 -4.56 -12.42
CA GLU A 54 2.90 -3.45 -12.98
C GLU A 54 1.45 -3.46 -12.50
N ARG A 55 0.80 -4.63 -12.46
CA ARG A 55 -0.55 -4.79 -11.91
C ARG A 55 -0.60 -4.37 -10.44
N ARG A 56 0.40 -4.73 -9.63
CA ARG A 56 0.49 -4.31 -8.22
C ARG A 56 0.69 -2.80 -8.10
N GLN A 57 1.57 -2.20 -8.90
CA GLN A 57 1.82 -0.75 -8.86
C GLN A 57 0.61 0.06 -9.34
N ASN A 58 -0.10 -0.42 -10.35
CA ASN A 58 -1.31 0.25 -10.85
C ASN A 58 -2.47 0.20 -9.84
N ARG A 59 -2.41 -0.71 -8.85
CA ARG A 59 -3.31 -0.71 -7.69
C ARG A 59 -2.75 0.21 -6.60
N ASN A 60 -2.79 1.50 -6.85
CA ASN A 60 -2.58 2.51 -5.81
C ASN A 60 -3.93 2.96 -5.20
N SER A 61 -3.88 3.52 -3.98
CA SER A 61 -5.04 4.06 -3.25
C SER A 61 -5.77 5.22 -3.96
N GLY A 62 -5.17 5.79 -5.02
CA GLY A 62 -5.80 6.82 -5.85
C GLY A 62 -6.70 6.27 -6.97
N ASN A 63 -6.41 5.08 -7.48
CA ASN A 63 -7.13 4.43 -8.59
C ASN A 63 -8.11 3.36 -8.09
N SER A 64 -7.71 2.59 -7.09
CA SER A 64 -8.57 1.57 -6.49
C SER A 64 -9.22 2.17 -5.26
N SER A 65 -10.56 2.20 -5.20
CA SER A 65 -11.39 2.68 -4.07
C SER A 65 -11.20 1.89 -2.75
N SER A 66 -10.01 1.38 -2.52
CA SER A 66 -9.53 0.76 -1.30
C SER A 66 -9.37 1.83 -0.22
N PRO A 67 -9.80 1.57 1.02
CA PRO A 67 -9.70 2.56 2.08
C PRO A 67 -8.24 2.92 2.37
N PRO A 68 -7.95 4.19 2.69
CA PRO A 68 -6.59 4.74 2.86
C PRO A 68 -5.81 4.12 4.03
N SER A 69 -6.44 3.23 4.81
CA SER A 69 -5.82 2.44 5.88
C SER A 69 -5.10 1.18 5.37
N SER A 70 -5.28 0.81 4.10
CA SER A 70 -4.79 -0.44 3.51
C SER A 70 -3.52 -0.26 2.67
N ASP A 71 -3.26 0.98 2.26
CA ASP A 71 -2.07 1.33 1.51
C ASP A 71 -0.92 1.58 2.49
N THR A 72 0.22 1.01 2.15
CA THR A 72 1.42 0.96 2.96
C THR A 72 1.73 2.27 3.67
N PHE A 73 2.23 2.12 4.91
CA PHE A 73 2.58 3.12 5.92
C PHE A 73 3.64 4.16 5.49
N VAL A 74 3.77 4.49 4.21
CA VAL A 74 4.58 5.60 3.72
C VAL A 74 3.65 6.76 3.46
N ARG A 75 3.39 7.54 4.52
CA ARG A 75 2.72 8.83 4.35
C ARG A 75 3.61 9.70 3.45
N PRO A 76 3.16 10.12 2.26
CA PRO A 76 3.92 11.09 1.49
C PRO A 76 4.07 12.36 2.33
N ASP A 77 5.28 12.92 2.36
CA ASP A 77 5.54 14.18 3.04
C ASP A 77 4.61 15.26 2.50
N LYS A 78 3.55 15.55 3.26
CA LYS A 78 2.61 16.60 2.90
C LYS A 78 3.33 17.92 3.04
N LYS A 79 3.64 18.57 1.91
CA LYS A 79 4.11 19.95 1.91
C LYS A 79 3.11 20.80 2.71
N PRO A 80 3.54 21.52 3.76
CA PRO A 80 2.63 22.34 4.53
C PRO A 80 1.98 23.38 3.60
N PRO A 81 0.65 23.58 3.66
CA PRO A 81 0.01 24.61 2.87
C PRO A 81 0.62 25.97 3.21
N ALA A 82 0.70 26.85 2.21
CA ALA A 82 1.18 28.20 2.40
C ALA A 82 0.46 28.85 3.58
N LYS A 83 1.22 29.40 4.54
CA LYS A 83 0.65 30.05 5.72
C LYS A 83 -0.25 31.18 5.25
N SER A 84 -1.56 31.03 5.41
CA SER A 84 -2.47 32.16 5.23
C SER A 84 -2.09 33.19 6.29
N GLY A 85 -1.66 34.39 5.87
CA GLY A 85 -1.30 35.48 6.78
C GLY A 85 -2.44 35.94 7.71
N ARG A 86 -3.62 35.32 7.62
CA ARG A 86 -4.73 35.48 8.57
C ARG A 86 -4.38 34.79 9.88
N LYS A 87 -4.34 35.59 10.95
CA LYS A 87 -4.30 35.08 12.32
C LYS A 87 -5.52 34.18 12.55
N ARG A 88 -5.29 32.96 13.02
CA ARG A 88 -6.35 32.08 13.50
C ARG A 88 -6.91 32.70 14.78
N GLY A 89 -8.18 33.08 14.76
CA GLY A 89 -8.83 33.75 15.89
C GLY A 89 -10.01 34.61 15.45
N ARG A 90 -10.88 34.90 16.40
CA ARG A 90 -12.00 35.83 16.20
C ARG A 90 -11.47 37.26 15.97
N GLN A 91 -12.26 38.08 15.28
CA GLN A 91 -11.93 39.50 15.08
C GLN A 91 -11.66 40.18 16.43
N PRO A 92 -10.60 41.01 16.54
CA PRO A 92 -10.36 41.79 17.75
C PRO A 92 -11.56 42.69 18.05
N GLY A 93 -12.05 42.67 19.29
CA GLY A 93 -13.04 43.65 19.78
C GLY A 93 -14.47 43.16 19.97
N ALA A 94 -14.81 41.93 19.55
CA ALA A 94 -16.12 41.40 19.87
C ALA A 94 -16.09 40.68 21.24
N PRO A 95 -17.07 40.88 22.14
CA PRO A 95 -17.13 40.15 23.40
C PRO A 95 -17.39 38.66 23.14
N GLY A 96 -16.83 37.79 23.97
CA GLY A 96 -17.08 36.35 23.92
C GLY A 96 -18.26 35.98 24.82
N ASN A 97 -19.24 35.24 24.31
CA ASN A 97 -20.35 34.68 25.09
C ASN A 97 -19.97 33.29 25.62
N GLY A 98 -18.91 33.20 26.41
CA GLY A 98 -18.60 31.98 27.15
C GLY A 98 -19.44 31.93 28.42
N LEU A 99 -20.10 30.79 28.69
CA LEU A 99 -20.69 30.55 30.00
C LEU A 99 -19.54 30.48 31.03
N ALA A 100 -19.61 31.33 32.05
CA ALA A 100 -18.68 31.25 33.17
C ALA A 100 -19.04 30.02 34.02
N MET A 101 -18.02 29.29 34.49
CA MET A 101 -18.25 28.20 35.44
C MET A 101 -18.65 28.83 36.78
N VAL A 102 -19.92 28.65 37.18
CA VAL A 102 -20.47 29.17 38.44
C VAL A 102 -20.35 28.08 39.51
N GLU A 103 -19.93 28.44 40.73
CA GLU A 103 -19.81 27.48 41.85
C GLU A 103 -21.15 26.88 42.27
N VAL A 104 -22.24 27.62 42.07
CA VAL A 104 -23.60 27.21 42.41
C VAL A 104 -24.45 27.23 41.13
N PRO A 105 -24.85 26.06 40.59
CA PRO A 105 -25.78 26.00 39.46
C PRO A 105 -27.21 26.36 39.89
N ASP A 106 -27.98 26.95 38.99
CA ASP A 106 -29.39 27.30 39.23
C ASP A 106 -30.29 26.07 39.38
N GLU A 107 -29.98 24.99 38.64
CA GLU A 107 -30.71 23.72 38.68
C GLU A 107 -29.74 22.53 38.75
N VAL A 108 -30.04 21.56 39.62
CA VAL A 108 -29.30 20.31 39.77
C VAL A 108 -30.28 19.15 39.61
N GLU A 109 -30.15 18.39 38.53
CA GLU A 109 -30.90 17.16 38.31
C GLU A 109 -30.03 15.93 38.62
N GLU A 110 -30.43 15.16 39.64
CA GLU A 110 -29.78 13.88 39.93
C GLU A 110 -30.31 12.78 39.00
N TYR A 111 -29.45 12.28 38.11
CA TYR A 111 -29.80 11.17 37.23
C TYR A 111 -29.29 9.84 37.80
N VAL A 112 -30.20 9.02 38.35
CA VAL A 112 -29.89 7.67 38.82
C VAL A 112 -30.44 6.66 37.81
N PRO A 113 -29.60 5.78 37.23
CA PRO A 113 -30.08 4.76 36.31
C PRO A 113 -30.97 3.75 37.04
N ALA A 114 -32.08 3.37 36.41
CA ALA A 114 -33.07 2.46 37.01
C ALA A 114 -32.49 1.07 37.34
N ALA A 115 -31.47 0.63 36.60
CA ALA A 115 -30.81 -0.66 36.81
C ALA A 115 -29.30 -0.57 36.54
N CYS A 116 -28.54 -1.47 37.17
CA CYS A 116 -27.11 -1.59 36.93
C CYS A 116 -26.83 -2.14 35.52
N GLY A 117 -26.03 -1.42 34.73
CA GLY A 117 -25.63 -1.85 33.37
C GLY A 117 -24.81 -3.14 33.30
N GLY A 118 -24.29 -3.64 34.43
CA GLY A 118 -23.54 -4.91 34.50
C GLY A 118 -24.36 -6.10 34.97
N CYS A 119 -25.21 -5.95 35.99
CA CYS A 119 -25.94 -7.07 36.60
C CYS A 119 -27.47 -6.98 36.51
N GLY A 120 -28.02 -5.91 35.94
CA GLY A 120 -29.46 -5.74 35.68
C GLY A 120 -30.35 -5.56 36.92
N LYS A 121 -29.79 -5.56 38.13
CA LYS A 121 -30.56 -5.35 39.36
C LYS A 121 -31.00 -3.89 39.48
N GLN A 122 -32.24 -3.69 39.96
CA GLN A 122 -32.80 -2.36 40.20
C GLN A 122 -32.02 -1.64 41.30
N LEU A 123 -31.64 -0.40 41.02
CA LEU A 123 -30.93 0.45 41.97
C LEU A 123 -31.97 1.31 42.68
N SER A 124 -32.54 0.80 43.78
CA SER A 124 -33.44 1.58 44.63
C SER A 124 -32.68 2.71 45.33
N SER A 125 -33.20 3.93 45.28
CA SER A 125 -32.54 5.19 45.66
C SER A 125 -32.18 5.38 47.14
N THR A 126 -32.20 4.34 47.98
CA THR A 126 -32.18 4.52 49.45
C THR A 126 -30.92 4.00 50.17
N THR A 127 -29.86 3.57 49.49
CA THR A 127 -28.62 3.22 50.22
C THR A 127 -27.35 3.49 49.43
N ARG A 128 -26.70 4.62 49.72
CA ARG A 128 -25.32 4.89 49.30
C ARG A 128 -24.37 4.12 50.23
N ALA A 129 -24.28 2.80 50.06
CA ALA A 129 -23.27 2.01 50.75
C ALA A 129 -21.91 2.28 50.10
N ALA A 130 -21.05 3.05 50.79
CA ALA A 130 -19.66 3.17 50.41
C ALA A 130 -18.99 1.79 50.51
N ARG A 131 -18.74 1.16 49.37
CA ARG A 131 -17.83 0.02 49.26
C ARG A 131 -16.62 0.49 48.49
N SER A 132 -15.51 0.68 49.20
CA SER A 132 -14.19 0.81 48.61
C SER A 132 -13.80 -0.54 48.01
N ALA A 133 -14.00 -0.70 46.71
CA ALA A 133 -13.37 -1.77 45.94
C ALA A 133 -12.16 -1.17 45.21
N THR A 134 -10.97 -1.51 45.69
CA THR A 134 -9.73 -1.30 44.94
C THR A 134 -9.78 -2.23 43.73
N PHE A 135 -10.15 -1.71 42.57
CA PHE A 135 -10.04 -2.45 41.31
C PHE A 135 -8.57 -2.40 40.85
N PRO A 136 -7.87 -3.53 40.73
CA PRO A 136 -6.59 -3.55 40.05
C PRO A 136 -6.87 -3.46 38.54
N TRP A 137 -6.74 -2.27 37.99
CA TRP A 137 -6.57 -2.13 36.54
C TRP A 137 -5.26 -2.83 36.16
N SER A 138 -5.36 -3.91 35.40
CA SER A 138 -4.19 -4.46 34.70
C SER A 138 -4.04 -3.68 33.40
N PRO A 139 -2.89 -3.09 33.10
CA PRO A 139 -2.68 -2.45 31.80
C PRO A 139 -2.61 -3.54 30.73
N LEU A 140 -3.44 -3.39 29.70
CA LEU A 140 -3.38 -4.21 28.49
C LEU A 140 -1.98 -4.08 27.87
N ARG A 141 -1.38 -5.22 27.54
CA ARG A 141 -0.10 -5.36 26.83
C ARG A 141 -0.34 -5.47 25.33
#